data_AF-A0A2X2SW44-F1
#
_entry.id   AF-A0A2X2SW44-F1
#
_cell.length_a   1.000
_cell.length_b   1.000
_cell.length_c   1.000
_cell.angle_alpha   90.00
_cell.angle_beta   90.00
_cell.angle_gamma   90.00
#
_symmetry.space_group_name_H-M   'P 1'
#
loop_
_entity.id
_entity.type
_entity.pdbx_description
1 polymer ?
#
loop_
_entity_poly.entity_id
_entity_poly.type
_entity_poly.pdbx_seq_one_letter_code
_entity_poly.pdbx_strand_id
1 'polypeptide(L)'
;MVMLSGYENFVSRLNVKHLSEKLNWLGKVDSTSLKNKVAASIVAISSIHLLRVFMDAGNFNDGKIMWYVIMHMTFVLSAFAMGILDKITRKV
;
A
#
# COMPACT_ATOMS: atom_id res chain seq x y z
N MET A 1 -16.57 23.78 -29.17
CA MET A 1 -16.73 23.25 -27.79
C MET A 1 -15.66 22.21 -27.43
N VAL A 2 -15.38 21.21 -28.29
CA VAL A 2 -14.48 20.09 -27.96
C VAL A 2 -13.00 20.51 -27.81
N MET A 3 -12.49 21.38 -28.69
CA MET A 3 -11.11 21.90 -28.57
C MET A 3 -10.85 22.68 -27.27
N LEU A 4 -11.85 23.45 -26.80
CA LEU A 4 -11.76 24.20 -25.55
C LEU A 4 -11.77 23.26 -24.33
N SER A 5 -12.56 22.20 -24.36
CA SER A 5 -12.64 21.20 -23.29
C SER A 5 -11.31 20.44 -23.09
N GLY A 6 -10.59 20.18 -24.19
CA GLY A 6 -9.25 19.57 -24.13
C GLY A 6 -8.19 20.51 -23.56
N TYR A 7 -8.25 21.80 -23.90
CA TYR A 7 -7.32 22.80 -23.35
C TYR A 7 -7.53 23.02 -21.84
N GLU A 8 -8.80 23.09 -21.38
CA GLU A 8 -9.12 23.23 -19.95
C GLU A 8 -8.66 22.04 -19.10
N ASN A 9 -8.78 20.81 -19.61
CA ASN A 9 -8.48 19.61 -18.83
C ASN A 9 -6.95 19.32 -18.74
N PHE A 10 -6.21 19.60 -19.81
CA PHE A 10 -4.81 19.15 -19.93
C PHE A 10 -3.76 20.25 -19.98
N VAL A 11 -4.13 21.49 -20.34
CA VAL A 11 -3.17 22.58 -20.61
C VAL A 11 -3.43 23.81 -19.74
N SER A 12 -4.67 24.03 -19.30
CA SER A 12 -5.01 25.17 -18.46
C SER A 12 -4.24 25.09 -17.14
N ARG A 13 -3.39 26.09 -16.90
CA ARG A 13 -2.71 26.27 -15.63
C ARG A 13 -3.77 26.66 -14.61
N LEU A 14 -3.95 25.83 -13.58
CA LEU A 14 -4.77 26.15 -12.42
C LEU A 14 -4.29 27.50 -11.83
N ASN A 15 -4.99 28.57 -12.19
CA ASN A 15 -4.69 29.92 -11.71
C ASN A 15 -5.23 30.05 -10.28
N VAL A 16 -4.50 29.48 -9.32
CA VAL A 16 -4.79 29.59 -7.88
C VAL A 16 -4.37 30.99 -7.41
N LYS A 17 -5.04 32.03 -7.93
CA LYS A 17 -4.95 33.38 -7.36
C LYS A 17 -5.90 33.45 -6.17
N HIS A 18 -5.29 33.53 -4.99
CA HIS A 18 -5.83 34.25 -3.84
C HIS A 18 -7.14 33.72 -3.20
N LEU A 19 -7.33 32.40 -3.15
CA LEU A 19 -8.30 31.82 -2.21
C LEU A 19 -7.75 30.52 -1.61
N SER A 20 -7.26 30.67 -0.38
CA SER A 20 -7.49 29.76 0.75
C SER A 20 -8.04 28.36 0.42
N GLU A 21 -7.23 27.51 -0.17
CA GLU A 21 -6.99 26.13 0.28
C GLU A 21 -6.05 25.49 -0.73
N LYS A 22 -4.81 25.31 -0.33
CA LYS A 22 -3.85 24.43 -0.99
C LYS A 22 -4.58 23.09 -1.18
N LEU A 23 -5.01 22.78 -2.41
CA LEU A 23 -5.73 21.55 -2.76
C LEU A 23 -5.02 20.36 -2.10
N ASN A 24 -5.57 19.88 -0.99
CA ASN A 24 -4.86 18.97 -0.09
C ASN A 24 -4.50 17.64 -0.78
N TRP A 25 -5.20 17.33 -1.88
CA TRP A 25 -5.00 16.18 -2.75
C TRP A 25 -3.88 16.35 -3.79
N LEU A 26 -3.50 17.59 -4.15
CA LEU A 26 -2.44 17.87 -5.13
C LEU A 26 -1.06 18.00 -4.47
N GLY A 27 -1.03 18.06 -3.13
CA GLY A 27 0.13 18.49 -2.37
C GLY A 27 1.16 17.42 -2.04
N LYS A 28 0.76 16.18 -1.71
CA LYS A 28 1.68 15.07 -1.40
C LYS A 28 0.92 13.77 -1.61
N VAL A 29 1.37 12.92 -2.54
CA VAL A 29 1.07 11.49 -2.42
C VAL A 29 1.65 11.07 -1.09
N ASP A 30 0.78 10.91 -0.09
CA ASP A 30 1.13 10.60 1.29
C ASP A 30 1.85 9.24 1.28
N SER A 31 3.19 9.32 1.16
CA SER A 31 4.05 8.16 0.93
C SER A 31 3.96 7.17 2.08
N THR A 32 3.53 7.64 3.25
CA THR A 32 3.24 6.82 4.43
C THR A 32 2.01 5.93 4.19
N SER A 33 0.92 6.49 3.65
CA SER A 33 -0.26 5.71 3.25
C SER A 33 0.06 4.69 2.16
N LEU A 34 0.93 5.06 1.21
CA LEU A 34 1.38 4.15 0.16
C LEU A 34 2.18 2.97 0.73
N LYS A 35 3.11 3.20 1.66
CA LYS A 35 3.90 2.13 2.33
C LYS A 35 3.00 1.11 3.03
N ASN A 36 1.99 1.57 3.77
CA ASN A 36 1.06 0.67 4.46
C ASN A 36 0.21 -0.16 3.49
N LYS A 37 -0.24 0.45 2.39
CA LYS A 37 -0.98 -0.29 1.34
C LYS A 37 -0.12 -1.35 0.68
N VAL A 38 1.14 -1.04 0.38
CA VAL A 38 2.08 -2.00 -0.22
C VAL A 38 2.38 -3.14 0.75
N ALA A 39 2.64 -2.84 2.03
CA ALA A 39 2.88 -3.86 3.05
C ALA A 39 1.68 -4.81 3.20
N ALA A 40 0.45 -4.26 3.25
CA ALA A 40 -0.77 -5.05 3.32
C ALA A 40 -0.93 -5.99 2.10
N SER A 41 -0.66 -5.50 0.89
CA SER A 41 -0.70 -6.33 -0.33
C SER A 41 0.32 -7.47 -0.30
N ILE A 42 1.55 -7.22 0.16
CA ILE A 42 2.60 -8.26 0.28
C ILE A 42 2.16 -9.36 1.25
N VAL A 43 1.62 -8.98 2.41
CA VAL A 43 1.10 -9.94 3.40
C VAL A 43 -0.03 -10.78 2.79
N ALA A 44 -0.98 -10.15 2.11
CA ALA A 44 -2.10 -10.86 1.49
C ALA A 44 -1.65 -11.87 0.42
N ILE A 45 -0.75 -11.48 -0.47
CA ILE A 45 -0.19 -12.38 -1.50
C ILE A 45 0.55 -13.56 -0.83
N SER A 46 1.31 -13.27 0.22
CA SER A 46 2.02 -14.31 0.98
C SER A 46 1.06 -15.28 1.69
N SER A 47 -0.06 -14.82 2.23
CA SER A 47 -1.10 -15.68 2.84
C SER A 47 -1.71 -16.64 1.82
N ILE A 48 -2.04 -16.17 0.62
CA ILE A 48 -2.59 -17.01 -0.45
C ILE A 48 -1.57 -18.09 -0.85
N HIS A 49 -0.29 -17.72 -0.95
CA HIS A 49 0.77 -18.67 -1.26
C HIS A 49 0.91 -19.75 -0.18
N LEU A 50 0.89 -19.35 1.10
CA LEU A 50 0.97 -20.28 2.21
C LEU A 50 -0.22 -21.24 2.22
N LEU A 51 -1.43 -20.75 1.96
CA LEU A 51 -2.63 -21.58 1.86
C LEU A 51 -2.50 -22.60 0.73
N ARG A 52 -1.97 -22.20 -0.43
CA ARG A 52 -1.72 -23.11 -1.56
C ARG A 52 -0.74 -24.22 -1.18
N VAL A 53 0.38 -23.89 -0.54
CA VAL A 53 1.37 -24.87 -0.08
C VAL A 53 0.75 -25.82 0.95
N PHE A 54 -0.10 -25.30 1.83
CA PHE A 54 -0.78 -26.09 2.85
C PHE A 54 -1.83 -27.05 2.27
N MET A 55 -2.56 -26.62 1.23
CA MET A 55 -3.51 -27.48 0.52
C MET A 55 -2.83 -28.65 -0.20
N ASP A 56 -1.56 -28.50 -0.58
CA ASP A 56 -0.76 -29.52 -1.25
C ASP A 56 0.29 -30.16 -0.32
N ALA A 57 0.08 -30.08 1.01
CA ALA A 57 1.07 -30.46 2.01
C ALA A 57 1.65 -31.88 1.85
N GLY A 58 0.88 -32.82 1.28
CA GLY A 58 1.36 -34.18 1.01
C GLY A 58 2.52 -34.26 0.00
N ASN A 59 2.70 -33.24 -0.85
CA ASN A 59 3.80 -33.16 -1.82
C ASN A 59 4.95 -32.25 -1.36
N PHE A 60 4.81 -31.58 -0.21
CA PHE A 60 5.83 -30.70 0.35
C PHE A 60 6.48 -31.35 1.58
N ASN A 61 7.80 -31.17 1.73
CA ASN A 61 8.48 -31.56 2.95
C ASN A 61 8.03 -30.66 4.10
N ASP A 62 7.62 -31.24 5.22
CA ASP A 62 7.21 -30.55 6.46
C ASP A 62 8.18 -29.44 6.87
N GLY A 63 9.49 -29.67 6.75
CA GLY A 63 10.50 -28.66 7.05
C GLY A 63 10.37 -27.40 6.20
N LYS A 64 10.01 -27.53 4.92
CA LYS A 64 9.78 -26.38 4.02
C LYS A 64 8.49 -25.65 4.38
N ILE A 65 7.43 -26.36 4.74
CA ILE A 65 6.16 -25.76 5.17
C ILE A 65 6.40 -24.88 6.41
N MET A 66 7.17 -25.38 7.39
CA MET A 66 7.55 -24.61 8.57
C MET A 66 8.29 -23.31 8.20
N TRP A 67 9.24 -23.37 7.26
CA TRP A 67 9.94 -22.18 6.76
C TRP A 67 8.99 -21.17 6.09
N TYR A 68 8.02 -21.63 5.30
CA TYR A 68 7.02 -20.72 4.72
C TYR A 68 6.17 -20.02 5.78
N VAL A 69 5.79 -20.72 6.85
CA VAL A 69 5.06 -20.12 7.99
C VAL A 69 5.92 -19.07 8.70
N ILE A 70 7.19 -19.37 8.98
CA ILE A 70 8.13 -18.44 9.64
C ILE A 70 8.32 -17.16 8.80
N MET A 71 8.53 -17.33 7.49
CA MET A 71 8.64 -16.20 6.56
C MET A 71 7.36 -15.37 6.52
N HIS A 72 6.19 -16.00 6.48
CA HIS A 72 4.92 -15.30 6.51
C HIS A 72 4.74 -14.50 7.81
N MET A 73 5.06 -15.10 8.96
CA MET A 73 5.02 -14.40 10.25
C MET A 73 5.96 -13.19 10.29
N THR A 74 7.12 -13.26 9.63
CA THR A 74 8.04 -12.12 9.52
C THR A 74 7.40 -10.96 8.76
N PHE A 75 6.65 -11.24 7.68
CA PHE A 75 5.90 -10.21 6.95
C PHE A 75 4.76 -9.62 7.78
N VAL A 76 4.01 -10.46 8.52
CA VAL A 76 2.94 -9.99 9.42
C VAL A 76 3.48 -9.06 10.50
N LEU A 77 4.58 -9.45 11.16
CA LEU A 77 5.24 -8.62 12.18
C LEU A 77 5.74 -7.29 11.58
N SER A 78 6.32 -7.33 10.38
CA SER A 78 6.80 -6.12 9.69
C SER A 78 5.66 -5.16 9.35
N ALA A 79 4.53 -5.69 8.86
CA ALA A 79 3.34 -4.91 8.55
C ALA A 79 2.71 -4.32 9.83
N PHE A 80 2.69 -5.08 10.91
CA PHE A 80 2.20 -4.59 12.21
C PHE A 80 3.09 -3.47 12.77
N ALA A 81 4.41 -3.61 12.70
CA ALA A 81 5.36 -2.57 13.10
C ALA A 81 5.16 -1.28 12.28
N MET A 82 4.97 -1.38 10.96
CA MET A 82 4.62 -0.22 10.13
C MET A 82 3.30 0.43 10.54
N GLY A 83 2.26 -0.36 10.84
CA GLY A 83 0.99 0.15 11.34
C GLY A 83 1.10 0.89 12.67
N ILE A 84 1.93 0.39 13.59
CA ILE A 84 2.21 1.08 14.87
C ILE A 84 2.96 2.39 14.62
N LEU A 85 4.01 2.39 13.80
CA LEU A 85 4.79 3.59 13.49
C LEU A 85 3.93 4.67 12.83
N ASP A 86 3.04 4.31 11.91
CA ASP A 86 2.10 5.25 11.29
C ASP A 86 1.13 5.82 12.33
N LYS A 87 0.60 4.99 13.24
CA LYS A 87 -0.28 5.44 14.32
C LYS A 87 0.41 6.42 15.28
N ILE A 88 1.68 6.19 15.61
CA ILE A 88 2.47 7.09 16.47
C ILE A 88 2.78 8.39 15.73
N THR A 89 3.26 8.30 14.49
CA THR A 89 3.64 9.48 13.68
C THR A 89 2.45 10.37 13.34
N ARG A 90 1.24 9.84 13.17
CA ARG A 90 0.02 10.64 12.98
C ARG A 90 -0.46 11.34 14.25
N LYS A 91 -0.01 10.90 15.43
CA LYS A 91 -0.46 11.42 16.73
C LYS A 91 0.44 12.55 17.27
N VAL A 92 1.59 12.76 16.64
CA VAL A 92 2.54 13.87 16.89
C VAL A 92 2.34 14.91 15.79
#